data_AF-A0A6M4G4H3-F1
#
_entry.id   AF-A0A6M4G4H3-F1
#
_cell.length_a   1.000
_cell.length_b   1.000
_cell.length_c   1.000
_cell.angle_alpha   90.00
_cell.angle_beta   90.00
_cell.angle_gamma   90.00
#
_symmetry.space_group_name_H-M   'P 1'
#
loop_
_entity.id
_entity.type
_entity.pdbx_description
1 polymer ?
#
loop_
_entity_poly.entity_id
_entity_poly.type
_entity_poly.pdbx_seq_one_letter_code
_entity_poly.pdbx_strand_id
1 'polypeptide(L)'
;MTGVRLTVPNSFTFMVARKGRTVRPGVTLPRARYQTLDEAATEAEAQAQANPGQVMIVFQEVLRAKVDPATIDPAAVPPAVGGAGRLLSPRSPGSKGDQS
;
A
#
# COMPACT_ATOMS: atom_id res chain seq x y z
N MET A 1 25.00 -9.82 -5.05
CA MET A 1 23.94 -10.38 -4.19
C MET A 1 22.79 -9.40 -4.14
N THR A 2 21.54 -9.84 -4.29
CA THR A 2 20.37 -8.96 -4.20
C THR A 2 20.27 -8.42 -2.77
N GLY A 3 20.24 -7.09 -2.63
CA GLY A 3 20.16 -6.38 -1.34
C GLY A 3 18.82 -6.52 -0.62
N VAL A 4 18.23 -7.72 -0.62
CA VAL A 4 16.92 -8.00 -0.05
C VAL A 4 17.09 -9.03 1.06
N ARG A 5 16.67 -8.65 2.27
CA ARG A 5 16.61 -9.54 3.43
C ARG A 5 15.16 -10.00 3.64
N LEU A 6 14.97 -11.32 3.79
CA LEU A 6 13.71 -11.90 4.23
C LEU A 6 13.69 -12.00 5.76
N THR A 7 12.59 -11.57 6.37
CA THR A 7 12.35 -11.69 7.82
C THR A 7 11.02 -12.38 8.07
N VAL A 8 11.02 -13.38 8.94
CA VAL A 8 9.79 -14.00 9.45
C VAL A 8 9.12 -13.01 10.43
N PRO A 9 7.81 -12.75 10.32
CA PRO A 9 7.09 -11.97 11.32
C PRO A 9 7.12 -12.64 12.70
N ASN A 10 7.25 -11.86 13.77
CA ASN A 10 7.26 -12.37 15.14
C ASN A 10 5.88 -12.85 15.64
N SER A 11 4.83 -12.54 14.89
CA SER A 11 3.46 -12.96 15.18
C SER A 11 2.73 -13.30 13.89
N PHE A 12 1.75 -14.19 13.98
CA PHE A 12 0.85 -14.42 12.87
C PHE A 12 0.11 -13.14 12.52
N THR A 13 -0.05 -12.90 11.23
CA THR A 13 -0.76 -11.74 10.71
C THR A 13 -1.56 -12.19 9.51
N PHE A 14 -2.88 -12.06 9.60
CA PHE A 14 -3.81 -12.36 8.53
C PHE A 14 -4.33 -11.08 7.88
N MET A 15 -4.72 -11.17 6.61
CA MET A 15 -5.29 -10.08 5.83
C MET A 15 -6.48 -10.59 5.04
N VAL A 16 -7.47 -9.73 4.83
CA VAL A 16 -8.63 -10.02 3.98
C VAL A 16 -8.57 -9.15 2.73
N ALA A 17 -8.65 -9.75 1.55
CA ALA A 17 -8.80 -9.03 0.29
C ALA A 17 -9.95 -9.58 -0.55
N ARG A 18 -10.48 -8.75 -1.43
CA ARG A 18 -11.49 -9.15 -2.41
C ARG A 18 -10.83 -9.70 -3.68
N LYS A 19 -11.29 -10.86 -4.16
CA LYS A 19 -10.89 -11.41 -5.48
C LYS A 19 -11.21 -10.41 -6.59
N GLY A 20 -10.25 -10.18 -7.49
CA GLY A 20 -10.40 -9.25 -8.61
C GLY A 20 -10.13 -7.79 -8.27
N ARG A 21 -9.99 -7.42 -6.98
CA ARG A 21 -9.33 -6.16 -6.63
C ARG A 21 -7.84 -6.38 -6.86
N THR A 22 -7.27 -5.70 -7.85
CA THR A 22 -5.87 -5.91 -8.23
C THR A 22 -4.95 -5.67 -7.05
N VAL A 23 -4.45 -6.75 -6.42
CA VAL A 23 -3.33 -6.71 -5.48
C VAL A 23 -2.07 -6.56 -6.36
N ARG A 24 -1.87 -5.38 -6.95
CA ARG A 24 -0.66 -5.16 -7.74
C ARG A 24 0.53 -5.16 -6.78
N PRO A 25 1.66 -5.78 -7.13
CA PRO A 25 2.92 -5.58 -6.43
C PRO A 25 3.18 -4.07 -6.28
N GLY A 26 3.28 -3.59 -5.04
CA GLY A 26 3.47 -2.16 -4.74
C GLY A 26 2.19 -1.30 -4.55
N VAL A 27 0.98 -1.82 -4.80
CA VAL A 27 -0.29 -1.05 -4.70
C VAL A 27 -1.12 -1.49 -3.48
N THR A 28 -0.45 -1.72 -2.36
CA THR A 28 -1.02 -2.02 -1.04
C THR A 28 -1.74 -3.37 -0.93
N LEU A 29 -1.06 -4.31 -0.28
CA LEU A 29 -1.75 -5.33 0.50
C LEU A 29 -2.76 -4.66 1.45
N PRO A 30 -3.87 -5.34 1.81
CA PRO A 30 -4.82 -4.82 2.78
C PRO A 30 -4.12 -4.29 4.04
N ARG A 31 -4.50 -3.07 4.46
CA ARG A 31 -3.94 -2.44 5.66
C ARG A 31 -4.45 -3.09 6.93
N ALA A 32 -5.71 -3.57 6.91
CA ALA A 32 -6.31 -4.28 8.03
C ALA A 32 -5.59 -5.62 8.25
N ARG A 33 -5.12 -5.81 9.48
CA ARG A 33 -4.36 -6.98 9.92
C ARG A 33 -5.09 -7.62 11.10
N TYR A 34 -5.22 -8.94 11.05
CA TYR A 34 -5.89 -9.75 12.06
C TYR A 34 -4.86 -10.68 12.71
N GLN A 35 -4.99 -10.94 14.01
CA GLN A 35 -4.02 -11.77 14.72
C GLN A 35 -4.33 -13.25 14.55
N THR A 36 -5.61 -13.59 14.38
CA THR A 36 -6.09 -14.96 14.24
C THR A 36 -6.78 -15.18 12.90
N LEU A 37 -6.87 -16.45 12.48
CA LEU A 37 -7.63 -16.84 11.30
C LEU A 37 -9.13 -16.59 11.50
N ASP A 38 -9.66 -16.84 12.70
CA ASP A 38 -11.08 -16.70 13.02
C ASP A 38 -11.55 -15.24 12.92
N GLU A 39 -10.74 -14.29 13.41
CA GLU A 39 -10.99 -12.85 13.23
C GLU A 39 -11.04 -12.47 11.75
N ALA A 40 -10.07 -12.93 10.96
CA ALA A 40 -10.02 -12.65 9.53
C ALA A 40 -11.19 -13.31 8.77
N ALA A 41 -11.61 -14.50 9.18
CA ALA A 41 -12.74 -15.21 8.60
C ALA A 41 -14.07 -14.49 8.91
N THR A 42 -14.26 -14.06 10.16
CA THR A 42 -15.44 -13.28 10.60
C THR A 42 -15.56 -11.99 9.80
N GLU A 43 -14.45 -11.27 9.61
CA GLU A 43 -14.42 -10.09 8.75
C GLU A 43 -14.77 -10.43 7.30
N ALA A 44 -14.14 -11.46 6.73
CA ALA A 44 -14.37 -11.86 5.35
C ALA A 44 -15.84 -12.21 5.12
N GLU A 45 -16.48 -12.88 6.09
CA GLU A 45 -17.90 -13.17 6.06
C GLU A 45 -18.74 -11.89 6.10
N ALA A 46 -18.47 -10.97 7.05
CA ALA A 46 -19.18 -9.71 7.14
C ALA A 46 -19.09 -8.89 5.84
N GLN A 47 -17.92 -8.83 5.21
CA GLN A 47 -17.74 -8.14 3.93
C GLN A 47 -18.51 -8.82 2.77
N ALA A 48 -18.54 -10.15 2.75
CA ALA A 48 -19.29 -10.92 1.76
C ALA A 48 -20.81 -10.78 1.94
N GLN A 49 -21.29 -10.73 3.19
CA GLN A 49 -22.70 -10.46 3.49
C GLN A 49 -23.11 -9.05 3.07
N ALA A 50 -22.25 -8.05 3.33
CA ALA A 50 -22.49 -6.67 2.91
C ALA A 50 -22.49 -6.50 1.39
N ASN A 51 -21.79 -7.37 0.65
CA ASN A 51 -21.70 -7.32 -0.81
C ASN A 51 -21.83 -8.73 -1.43
N PRO A 52 -23.06 -9.25 -1.56
CA PRO A 52 -23.31 -10.58 -2.10
C PRO A 52 -22.66 -10.79 -3.48
N GLY A 53 -22.11 -11.99 -3.71
CA GLY A 53 -21.43 -12.35 -4.95
C GLY A 53 -19.96 -11.95 -5.02
N GLN A 54 -19.42 -11.28 -3.99
CA GLN A 54 -17.97 -11.06 -3.87
C GLN A 54 -17.28 -12.29 -3.26
N VAL A 55 -16.12 -12.64 -3.81
CA VAL A 55 -15.24 -13.66 -3.21
C VAL A 55 -14.19 -12.96 -2.37
N MET A 56 -14.15 -13.31 -1.08
CA MET A 56 -13.14 -12.82 -0.14
C MET A 56 -12.03 -13.86 0.00
N ILE A 57 -10.79 -13.38 0.13
CA ILE A 57 -9.57 -14.18 0.23
C ILE A 57 -8.86 -13.78 1.52
N VAL A 58 -8.56 -14.76 2.35
CA VAL A 58 -7.74 -14.58 3.55
C VAL A 58 -6.31 -15.01 3.24
N PHE A 59 -5.34 -14.14 3.56
CA PHE A 59 -3.91 -14.40 3.40
C PHE A 59 -3.25 -14.43 4.77
N GLN A 60 -2.31 -15.35 4.96
CA GLN A 60 -1.38 -15.31 6.07
C GLN A 60 -0.05 -14.70 5.60
N GLU A 61 0.45 -13.73 6.35
CA GLU A 61 1.80 -13.22 6.14
C GLU A 61 2.83 -14.16 6.77
N VAL A 62 3.63 -14.80 5.93
CA VAL A 62 4.67 -15.76 6.36
C VAL A 62 6.08 -15.18 6.32
N LEU A 63 6.33 -14.21 5.42
CA LEU A 63 7.64 -13.60 5.21
C LEU A 63 7.50 -12.14 4.79
N ARG A 64 8.44 -11.30 5.24
CA ARG A 64 8.61 -9.91 4.82
C ARG A 64 9.94 -9.73 4.10
N ALA A 65 9.89 -9.24 2.87
CA ALA A 65 11.08 -8.77 2.18
C ALA A 65 11.34 -7.30 2.55
N LYS A 66 12.54 -7.00 3.02
CA LYS A 66 13.02 -5.64 3.23
C LYS A 66 14.30 -5.44 2.44
N VAL A 67 14.41 -4.31 1.76
CA VAL A 67 15.67 -3.90 1.15
C VAL A 67 16.63 -3.55 2.29
N ASP A 68 17.85 -4.09 2.22
CA ASP A 68 18.91 -3.75 3.16
C ASP A 68 19.31 -2.28 2.92
N PRO A 69 19.16 -1.40 3.92
CA PRO A 69 19.54 0.01 3.77
C PRO A 69 20.97 0.22 3.29
N ALA A 70 21.89 -0.69 3.63
CA ALA A 70 23.29 -0.62 3.20
C ALA A 70 23.49 -0.85 1.70
N THR A 71 22.46 -1.36 1.01
CA THR A 71 22.47 -1.66 -0.43
C THR A 71 21.62 -0.70 -1.25
N ILE A 72 20.95 0.25 -0.59
CA ILE A 72 20.16 1.28 -1.27
C ILE A 72 21.12 2.35 -1.76
N ASP A 73 21.15 2.59 -3.07
CA ASP A 73 21.78 3.77 -3.63
C ASP A 73 21.10 5.01 -3.02
N PRO A 74 21.83 5.91 -2.32
CA PRO A 74 21.27 7.12 -1.75
C PRO A 74 20.52 7.97 -2.79
N ALA A 75 20.88 7.90 -4.07
CA ALA A 75 20.21 8.59 -5.16
C ALA A 75 18.87 7.94 -5.59
N ALA A 76 18.62 6.69 -5.19
CA ALA A 76 17.38 5.96 -5.49
C ALA A 76 16.32 6.08 -4.39
N VAL A 77 16.60 6.78 -3.28
CA VAL A 77 15.61 7.06 -2.24
C VAL A 77 14.64 8.13 -2.77
N PRO A 78 13.35 7.80 -3.00
CA PRO A 78 12.38 8.82 -3.38
C PRO A 78 12.32 9.89 -2.27
N PRO A 79 12.26 11.19 -2.62
CA PRO A 79 12.21 12.24 -1.61
C PRO A 79 11.02 11.99 -0.68
N ALA A 80 11.28 12.04 0.62
CA ALA A 80 10.27 11.85 1.64
C ALA A 80 9.12 12.84 1.39
N VAL A 81 7.96 12.31 1.00
CA VAL A 81 6.72 13.10 0.90
C VAL A 81 6.21 13.29 2.33
N GLY A 82 6.87 14.19 3.08
CA GLY A 82 6.52 14.62 4.43
C GLY A 82 6.28 16.12 4.41
N GLY A 83 5.08 16.53 4.82
CA GLY A 83 4.49 17.83 4.51
C GLY A 83 5.15 19.05 5.16
N ALA A 84 5.23 20.12 4.38
CA ALA A 84 5.12 21.50 4.81
C ALA A 84 4.35 22.23 3.70
N GLY A 85 3.31 22.96 4.06
CA GLY A 85 2.34 23.51 3.12
C GLY A 85 2.97 24.38 2.03
N ARG A 86 2.60 24.11 0.79
CA ARG A 86 2.52 25.12 -0.28
C ARG A 86 1.53 24.62 -1.32
N LEU A 87 0.27 24.98 -1.10
CA LEU A 87 -0.69 25.14 -2.19
C LEU A 87 -0.11 26.21 -3.13
N LEU A 88 0.74 25.79 -4.07
CA LEU A 88 0.99 26.58 -5.27
C LEU A 88 -0.16 26.28 -6.21
N SER A 89 -1.26 27.01 -6.05
CA SER A 89 -2.27 27.11 -7.10
C SER A 89 -1.57 27.46 -8.40
N PRO A 90 -1.81 26.75 -9.51
CA PRO A 90 -1.23 27.13 -10.79
C PRO A 90 -1.74 28.52 -11.16
N ARG A 91 -0.84 29.49 -11.30
CA ARG A 91 -1.17 30.78 -11.91
C ARG A 91 -1.41 30.53 -13.40
N SER A 92 -2.63 30.79 -13.85
CA SER A 92 -3.05 30.74 -15.24
C SER A 92 -2.13 31.59 -16.14
N PRO A 93 -1.75 31.12 -17.34
CA PRO A 93 -1.00 31.92 -18.29
C PRO A 93 -1.96 32.73 -19.18
N GLY A 94 -1.95 34.04 -19.04
CA GLY A 94 -2.63 35.00 -19.91
C GLY A 94 -2.47 36.40 -19.33
N SER A 95 -2.14 37.46 -20.06
CA SER A 95 -2.26 37.68 -21.49
C SER A 95 -1.13 38.58 -21.98
N LYS A 96 -0.81 38.41 -23.25
CA LYS A 96 0.12 39.19 -24.07
C LYS A 96 -0.30 40.66 -24.06
N GLY A 97 0.67 41.57 -23.98
CA GLY A 97 0.41 43.00 -24.11
C GLY A 97 -0.15 43.36 -25.49
N ASP A 98 -0.87 44.47 -25.53
CA ASP A 98 -0.83 45.35 -26.69
C ASP A 98 -0.96 46.79 -26.21
N GLN A 99 0.04 47.59 -26.58
CA GLN A 99 0.01 49.04 -26.58
C GLN A 99 -0.55 49.47 -27.93
N SER A 100 -1.56 50.35 -27.94
CA SER A 100 -1.84 51.33 -28.99
C SER A 100 -2.82 52.36 -28.45
#